data_AF-A0A661B764-F1
#
_entry.id   AF-A0A661B764-F1
#
_cell.length_a   1.000
_cell.length_b   1.000
_cell.length_c   1.000
_cell.angle_alpha   90.00
_cell.angle_beta   90.00
_cell.angle_gamma   90.00
#
_symmetry.space_group_name_H-M   'P 1'
#
loop_
_entity.id
_entity.type
_entity.pdbx_description
1 polymer ?
#
loop_
_entity_poly.entity_id
_entity_poly.type
_entity_poly.pdbx_seq_one_letter_code
_entity_poly.pdbx_strand_id
1 'polypeptide(L)'
;MLEETTKFFKEAQIKDLRKNLKDFCKALGQRVPREIDTQLKLAQQIAENGLAIEQETQDLSITELQELIHTVKRASQLRNKEKRLLKFRELIESSIGQAAEGALAMRGKDLLLHFSAELMLGDSFSPDILDSHCSAFVEDFLIDYVSYHNSWHAERRSVGKRYFDLRRRAKALFDLNTIPQLGEPLGEKIVEEVMNMPSNLPECGILEVSEIGYAPVCPRCGLPYRAALSWKRFFELEKAIAPELEMKVDALARSVAGKKVKRIESDPLRAYVGAVGVSDLDKLCVILTDDVLSTIKKVLS
;
A
#
# COMPACT_ATOMS: atom_id res chain seq x y z
N MET A 1 18.16 47.38 20.41
CA MET A 1 18.24 46.72 19.09
C MET A 1 19.59 46.08 18.82
N LEU A 2 20.70 46.83 18.65
CA LEU A 2 22.00 46.24 18.23
C LEU A 2 22.58 45.23 19.24
N GLU A 3 22.57 45.55 20.53
CA GLU A 3 23.01 44.64 21.60
C GLU A 3 22.10 43.41 21.69
N GLU A 4 20.79 43.59 21.53
CA GLU A 4 19.80 42.50 21.53
C GLU A 4 19.98 41.57 20.33
N THR A 5 20.26 42.11 19.14
CA THR A 5 20.54 41.35 17.92
C THR A 5 21.85 40.55 18.05
N THR A 6 22.89 41.18 18.56
CA THR A 6 24.19 40.52 18.80
C THR A 6 24.03 39.39 19.82
N LYS A 7 23.30 39.64 20.91
CA LYS A 7 22.97 38.63 21.93
C LYS A 7 22.17 37.48 21.33
N PHE A 8 21.14 37.79 20.54
CA PHE A 8 20.32 36.79 19.84
C PHE A 8 21.17 35.88 18.94
N PHE A 9 22.08 36.44 18.13
CA PHE A 9 22.94 35.61 17.27
C PHE A 9 23.94 34.75 18.06
N LYS A 10 24.49 35.27 19.16
CA LYS A 10 25.34 34.47 20.07
C LYS A 10 24.59 33.27 20.66
N GLU A 11 23.37 33.49 21.13
CA GLU A 11 22.51 32.45 21.72
C GLU A 11 22.02 31.43 20.67
N ALA A 12 21.84 31.85 19.43
CA ALA A 12 21.36 30.99 18.34
C ALA A 12 22.39 29.93 17.87
N GLN A 13 23.65 30.02 18.29
CA GLN A 13 24.73 29.09 17.91
C GLN A 13 24.87 28.96 16.38
N ILE A 14 25.11 30.08 15.68
CA ILE A 14 25.07 30.17 14.21
C ILE A 14 25.93 29.10 13.51
N LYS A 15 27.10 28.77 14.06
CA LYS A 15 28.00 27.73 13.50
C LYS A 15 27.31 26.37 13.41
N ASP A 16 26.53 26.00 14.42
CA ASP A 16 25.78 24.74 14.46
C ASP A 16 24.57 24.78 13.52
N LEU A 17 23.87 25.92 13.44
CA LEU A 17 22.80 26.13 12.46
C LEU A 17 23.29 25.94 11.02
N ARG A 18 24.47 26.50 10.69
CA ARG A 18 25.07 26.34 9.36
C ARG A 18 25.45 24.89 9.06
N LYS A 19 25.95 24.15 10.05
CA LYS A 19 26.24 22.72 9.89
C LYS A 19 24.95 21.94 9.66
N ASN A 20 23.93 22.17 10.48
CA ASN A 20 22.63 21.53 10.37
C ASN A 20 21.98 21.77 9.00
N LEU A 21 22.02 23.02 8.51
CA LEU A 21 21.50 23.36 7.18
C LEU A 21 22.23 22.60 6.05
N LYS A 22 23.55 22.45 6.15
CA LYS A 22 24.33 21.67 5.17
C LYS A 22 23.93 20.19 5.18
N ASP A 23 23.79 19.61 6.37
CA ASP A 23 23.40 18.21 6.53
C ASP A 23 21.97 17.97 5.99
N PHE A 24 21.03 18.87 6.29
CA PHE A 24 19.68 18.84 5.76
C PHE A 24 19.63 18.99 4.23
N CYS A 25 20.29 20.01 3.65
CA CYS A 25 20.37 20.15 2.19
C CYS A 25 20.99 18.91 1.53
N LYS A 26 22.02 18.32 2.14
CA LYS A 26 22.63 17.08 1.65
C LYS A 26 21.63 15.92 1.68
N ALA A 27 20.83 15.78 2.73
CA ALA A 27 19.76 14.78 2.80
C ALA A 27 18.67 15.01 1.72
N LEU A 28 18.46 16.25 1.30
CA LEU A 28 17.59 16.60 0.18
C LEU A 28 18.25 16.44 -1.20
N GLY A 29 19.55 16.15 -1.28
CA GLY A 29 20.29 16.17 -2.54
C GLY A 29 20.50 17.57 -3.13
N GLN A 30 20.36 18.61 -2.30
CA GLN A 30 20.46 20.02 -2.67
C GLN A 30 21.76 20.65 -2.15
N ARG A 31 22.12 21.81 -2.70
CA ARG A 31 23.18 22.67 -2.15
C ARG A 31 22.55 23.76 -1.28
N VAL A 32 23.29 24.25 -0.30
CA VAL A 32 22.88 25.43 0.46
C VAL A 32 22.83 26.64 -0.49
N PRO A 33 21.71 27.39 -0.53
CA PRO A 33 21.62 28.60 -1.34
C PRO A 33 22.69 29.62 -0.94
N ARG A 34 23.30 30.29 -1.93
CA ARG A 34 24.42 31.22 -1.68
C ARG A 34 24.02 32.39 -0.79
N GLU A 35 22.84 32.95 -1.02
CA GLU A 35 22.29 34.06 -0.24
C GLU A 35 22.13 33.69 1.24
N ILE A 36 21.48 32.55 1.51
CA ILE A 36 21.31 32.02 2.87
C ILE A 36 22.65 31.73 3.56
N ASP A 37 23.63 31.11 2.88
CA ASP A 37 24.96 30.89 3.48
C ASP A 37 25.69 32.21 3.76
N THR A 38 25.46 33.24 2.94
CA THR A 38 26.04 34.57 3.12
C THR A 38 25.42 35.28 4.32
N GLN A 39 24.09 35.26 4.44
CA GLN A 39 23.36 35.78 5.58
C GLN A 39 23.78 35.10 6.89
N LEU A 40 23.90 33.76 6.90
CA LEU A 40 24.36 33.04 8.09
C LEU A 40 25.84 33.29 8.42
N LYS A 41 26.71 33.54 7.42
CA LYS A 41 28.11 33.96 7.67
C LYS A 41 28.16 35.35 8.29
N LEU A 42 27.35 36.28 7.79
CA LEU A 42 27.28 37.64 8.32
C LEU A 42 26.74 37.64 9.75
N ALA A 43 25.67 36.88 10.02
CA ALA A 43 25.16 36.68 11.39
C ALA A 43 26.21 36.06 12.33
N GLN A 44 27.03 35.14 11.84
CA GLN A 44 28.14 34.55 12.61
C GLN A 44 29.22 35.60 12.93
N GLN A 45 29.61 36.43 11.95
CA GLN A 45 30.57 37.51 12.16
C GLN A 45 30.07 38.52 13.20
N ILE A 46 28.79 38.90 13.13
CA ILE A 46 28.16 39.78 14.12
C ILE A 46 28.15 39.11 15.51
N ALA A 47 27.91 37.80 15.59
CA ALA A 47 27.95 37.08 16.86
C ALA A 47 29.37 37.04 17.47
N GLU A 48 30.40 36.89 16.66
CA GLU A 48 31.80 36.77 17.12
C GLU A 48 32.42 38.12 17.48
N ASN A 49 32.20 39.13 16.64
CA ASN A 49 32.90 40.42 16.72
C ASN A 49 32.00 41.58 17.19
N GLY A 50 30.70 41.34 17.35
CA GLY A 50 29.71 42.41 17.50
C GLY A 50 29.47 43.16 16.19
N LEU A 51 28.56 44.13 16.22
CA LEU A 51 28.31 45.05 15.09
C LEU A 51 29.38 46.15 14.93
N ALA A 52 30.43 46.13 15.76
CA ALA A 52 31.54 47.06 15.65
C ALA A 52 32.51 46.59 14.55
N ILE A 53 32.45 47.20 13.37
CA ILE A 53 33.49 47.00 12.36
C ILE A 53 33.90 48.39 11.85
N GLU A 54 35.05 48.84 12.33
CA GLU A 54 35.87 49.79 11.59
C GLU A 54 36.14 49.19 10.20
N GLN A 55 35.61 49.85 9.17
CA GLN A 55 36.06 49.91 7.78
C GLN A 55 35.45 49.02 6.68
N GLU A 56 34.68 47.94 6.91
CA GLU A 56 34.19 47.14 5.75
C GLU A 56 32.74 46.62 5.77
N THR A 57 31.97 46.78 6.84
CA THR A 57 30.50 46.68 6.74
C THR A 57 29.92 48.07 6.64
N GLN A 58 29.52 48.48 5.43
CA GLN A 58 28.55 49.56 5.25
C GLN A 58 27.39 49.34 6.22
N ASP A 59 26.90 50.42 6.85
CA ASP A 59 25.81 50.41 7.83
C ASP A 59 24.66 49.52 7.35
N LEU A 60 24.54 48.30 7.91
CA LEU A 60 23.42 47.43 7.61
C LEU A 60 22.14 48.17 7.97
N SER A 61 21.26 48.33 6.99
CA SER A 61 19.94 48.91 7.20
C SER A 61 19.16 48.07 8.22
N ILE A 62 18.16 48.70 8.85
CA ILE A 62 17.25 48.00 9.76
C ILE A 62 16.59 46.81 9.05
N THR A 63 16.27 46.95 7.76
CA THR A 63 15.70 45.90 6.93
C THR A 63 16.63 44.70 6.78
N GLU A 64 17.91 44.92 6.44
CA GLU A 64 18.90 43.85 6.32
C GLU A 64 19.12 43.13 7.66
N LEU A 65 19.15 43.86 8.77
CA LEU A 65 19.23 43.27 10.11
C LEU A 65 17.99 42.41 10.43
N GLN A 66 16.80 42.85 10.04
CA GLN A 66 15.57 42.09 10.22
C GLN A 66 15.56 40.80 9.39
N GLU A 67 16.03 40.85 8.14
CA GLU A 67 16.19 39.67 7.27
C GLU A 67 17.18 38.65 7.84
N LEU A 68 18.31 39.11 8.40
CA LEU A 68 19.27 38.24 9.10
C LEU A 68 18.64 37.57 10.32
N ILE A 69 17.95 38.34 11.17
CA ILE A 69 17.24 37.80 12.35
C ILE A 69 16.22 36.76 11.91
N HIS A 70 15.45 37.07 10.86
CA HIS A 70 14.43 36.18 10.31
C HIS A 70 15.05 34.86 9.81
N THR A 71 16.10 34.94 9.01
CA THR A 71 16.84 33.77 8.49
C THR A 71 17.38 32.90 9.63
N VAL A 72 17.98 33.50 10.67
CA VAL A 72 18.50 32.77 11.83
C VAL A 72 17.38 32.13 12.66
N LYS A 73 16.24 32.80 12.82
CA LYS A 73 15.05 32.22 13.47
C LYS A 73 14.56 30.99 12.70
N ARG A 74 14.41 31.09 11.38
CA ARG A 74 13.97 29.97 10.55
C ARG A 74 14.98 28.83 10.53
N ALA A 75 16.28 29.12 10.51
CA ALA A 75 17.32 28.09 10.62
C ALA A 75 17.26 27.35 11.97
N SER A 76 16.94 28.08 13.05
CA SER A 76 16.72 27.49 14.38
C SER A 76 15.47 26.61 14.42
N GLN A 77 14.37 27.03 13.79
CA GLN A 77 13.16 26.21 13.63
C GLN A 77 13.46 24.93 12.86
N LEU A 78 14.18 25.04 11.73
CA LEU A 78 14.57 23.89 10.92
C LEU A 78 15.38 22.89 11.74
N ARG A 79 16.39 23.33 12.50
CA ARG A 79 17.18 22.46 13.37
C ARG A 79 16.30 21.63 14.32
N ASN A 80 15.28 22.25 14.89
CA ASN A 80 14.40 21.57 15.84
C ASN A 80 13.45 20.56 15.17
N LYS A 81 13.20 20.69 13.87
CA LYS A 81 12.22 19.89 13.13
C LYS A 81 12.82 18.98 12.07
N GLU A 82 14.11 19.09 11.79
CA GLU A 82 14.84 18.43 10.71
C GLU A 82 14.49 16.94 10.58
N LYS A 83 14.66 16.17 11.67
CA LYS A 83 14.40 14.73 11.69
C LYS A 83 12.95 14.39 11.32
N ARG A 84 12.00 15.20 11.76
CA ARG A 84 10.56 14.97 11.51
C ARG A 84 10.20 15.36 10.09
N LEU A 85 10.69 16.49 9.60
CA LEU A 85 10.52 16.94 8.22
C LEU A 85 11.09 15.92 7.22
N LEU A 86 12.27 15.35 7.48
CA LEU A 86 12.83 14.31 6.63
C LEU A 86 11.95 13.05 6.60
N LYS A 87 11.42 12.60 7.76
CA LYS A 87 10.46 11.49 7.80
C LYS A 87 9.16 11.79 7.06
N PHE A 88 8.65 13.02 7.15
CA PHE A 88 7.50 13.44 6.38
C PHE A 88 7.77 13.36 4.89
N ARG A 89 8.93 13.85 4.44
CA ARG A 89 9.33 13.78 3.04
C ARG A 89 9.40 12.33 2.53
N GLU A 90 10.06 11.44 3.26
CA GLU A 90 10.17 10.01 2.90
C GLU A 90 8.78 9.36 2.75
N LEU A 91 7.85 9.64 3.67
CA LEU A 91 6.48 9.15 3.59
C LEU A 91 5.73 9.76 2.40
N ILE A 92 5.84 11.06 2.17
CA ILE A 92 5.20 11.75 1.04
C ILE A 92 5.71 11.17 -0.29
N GLU A 93 7.02 11.03 -0.47
CA GLU A 93 7.62 10.45 -1.69
C GLU A 93 7.14 9.02 -1.94
N SER A 94 7.12 8.20 -0.91
CA SER A 94 6.69 6.80 -1.02
C SER A 94 5.18 6.63 -1.24
N SER A 95 4.35 7.55 -0.72
CA SER A 95 2.89 7.52 -0.89
C SER A 95 2.41 8.04 -2.26
N ILE A 96 3.03 9.11 -2.81
CA ILE A 96 2.65 9.67 -4.12
C ILE A 96 2.89 8.67 -5.25
N GLY A 97 3.99 7.91 -5.21
CA GLY A 97 4.28 6.90 -6.23
C GLY A 97 3.22 5.81 -6.34
N GLN A 98 2.52 5.53 -5.23
CA GLN A 98 1.44 4.54 -5.17
C GLN A 98 0.07 5.16 -5.48
N ALA A 99 -0.13 6.43 -5.15
CA ALA A 99 -1.35 7.19 -5.44
C ALA A 99 -1.21 8.01 -6.72
N ALA A 100 -1.03 7.38 -7.88
CA ALA A 100 -0.75 8.07 -9.15
C ALA A 100 -1.76 9.21 -9.50
N GLU A 101 -2.99 9.16 -8.98
CA GLU A 101 -4.08 10.11 -9.26
C GLU A 101 -4.91 10.43 -7.98
N GLY A 102 -5.22 11.71 -7.77
CA GLY A 102 -6.13 12.18 -6.70
C GLY A 102 -5.62 13.39 -5.90
N ALA A 103 -6.49 13.94 -5.03
CA ALA A 103 -6.22 15.15 -4.24
C ALA A 103 -5.01 15.01 -3.30
N LEU A 104 -4.85 13.86 -2.62
CA LEU A 104 -3.68 13.57 -1.80
C LEU A 104 -2.39 13.56 -2.61
N ALA A 105 -2.40 12.96 -3.80
CA ALA A 105 -1.22 12.91 -4.67
C ALA A 105 -0.78 14.31 -5.12
N MET A 106 -1.73 15.17 -5.48
CA MET A 106 -1.45 16.57 -5.84
C MET A 106 -0.89 17.35 -4.65
N ARG A 107 -1.51 17.24 -3.47
CA ARG A 107 -1.02 17.88 -2.24
C ARG A 107 0.37 17.39 -1.87
N GLY A 108 0.64 16.09 -1.98
CA GLY A 108 1.96 15.54 -1.72
C GLY A 108 3.02 16.13 -2.67
N LYS A 109 2.73 16.17 -3.98
CA LYS A 109 3.64 16.76 -4.98
C LYS A 109 3.93 18.23 -4.70
N ASP A 110 2.89 18.99 -4.35
CA ASP A 110 3.00 20.40 -3.95
C ASP A 110 3.89 20.57 -2.71
N LEU A 111 3.65 19.80 -1.65
CA LEU A 111 4.47 19.83 -0.44
C LEU A 111 5.93 19.50 -0.70
N LEU A 112 6.23 18.56 -1.60
CA LEU A 112 7.61 18.23 -1.96
C LEU A 112 8.36 19.39 -2.60
N LEU A 113 7.69 20.29 -3.33
CA LEU A 113 8.31 21.50 -3.88
C LEU A 113 8.79 22.44 -2.78
N HIS A 114 8.13 22.42 -1.62
CA HIS A 114 8.47 23.26 -0.47
C HIS A 114 9.62 22.71 0.39
N PHE A 115 10.11 21.49 0.12
CA PHE A 115 11.36 20.98 0.69
C PHE A 115 12.58 21.61 -0.01
N SER A 116 12.72 22.93 0.14
CA SER A 116 13.85 23.73 -0.32
C SER A 116 14.34 24.63 0.80
N ALA A 117 15.65 24.66 1.03
CA ALA A 117 16.25 25.57 2.00
C ALA A 117 15.97 27.04 1.68
N GLU A 118 15.86 27.39 0.40
CA GLU A 118 15.54 28.75 -0.06
C GLU A 118 14.12 29.15 0.36
N LEU A 119 13.14 28.27 0.13
CA LEU A 119 11.74 28.53 0.51
C LEU A 119 11.53 28.51 2.03
N MET A 120 12.23 27.60 2.72
CA MET A 120 12.15 27.46 4.17
C MET A 120 12.80 28.60 4.92
N LEU A 121 13.92 29.14 4.43
CA LEU A 121 14.68 30.16 5.15
C LEU A 121 14.43 31.58 4.61
N GLY A 122 13.91 31.73 3.39
CA GLY A 122 13.38 32.99 2.85
C GLY A 122 12.02 33.33 3.45
N ASP A 123 11.12 34.01 2.71
CA ASP A 123 9.87 34.52 3.29
C ASP A 123 8.65 33.61 3.12
N SER A 124 8.66 32.72 2.13
CA SER A 124 7.41 32.13 1.62
C SER A 124 6.89 30.93 2.40
N PHE A 125 7.74 30.07 2.98
CA PHE A 125 7.27 28.80 3.55
C PHE A 125 8.11 28.29 4.71
N SER A 126 7.95 28.87 5.91
CA SER A 126 8.80 28.58 7.07
C SER A 126 8.77 27.09 7.49
N PRO A 127 9.78 26.60 8.23
CA PRO A 127 9.79 25.21 8.70
C PRO A 127 8.58 24.85 9.57
N ASP A 128 8.01 25.81 10.31
CA ASP A 128 6.80 25.60 11.10
C ASP A 128 5.55 25.44 10.22
N ILE A 129 5.45 26.22 9.14
CA ILE A 129 4.36 26.10 8.17
C ILE A 129 4.47 24.75 7.45
N LEU A 130 5.66 24.38 6.97
CA LEU A 130 5.89 23.09 6.32
C LEU A 130 5.56 21.92 7.24
N ASP A 131 6.04 21.93 8.49
CA ASP A 131 5.74 20.89 9.47
C ASP A 131 4.24 20.75 9.75
N SER A 132 3.51 21.87 9.82
CA SER A 132 2.06 21.86 10.02
C SER A 132 1.33 21.26 8.82
N HIS A 133 1.70 21.66 7.60
CA HIS A 133 1.09 21.14 6.38
C HIS A 133 1.42 19.67 6.14
N CYS A 134 2.67 19.26 6.42
CA CYS A 134 3.06 17.85 6.39
C CYS A 134 2.32 17.02 7.44
N SER A 135 2.12 17.56 8.65
CA SER A 135 1.34 16.87 9.70
C SER A 135 -0.09 16.61 9.23
N ALA A 136 -0.76 17.63 8.69
CA ALA A 136 -2.11 17.49 8.14
C ALA A 136 -2.16 16.50 6.97
N PHE A 137 -1.17 16.53 6.07
CA PHE A 137 -1.06 15.54 4.99
C PHE A 137 -0.95 14.11 5.53
N VAL A 138 -0.11 13.88 6.55
CA VAL A 138 0.06 12.54 7.12
C VAL A 138 -1.21 12.05 7.80
N GLU A 139 -1.90 12.91 8.54
CA GLU A 139 -3.18 12.55 9.15
C GLU A 139 -4.20 12.11 8.10
N ASP A 140 -4.37 12.92 7.05
CA ASP A 140 -5.27 12.60 5.93
C ASP A 140 -4.86 11.30 5.22
N PHE A 141 -3.57 11.12 4.94
CA PHE A 141 -3.04 9.92 4.31
C PHE A 141 -3.31 8.67 5.15
N LEU A 142 -3.07 8.73 6.46
CA LEU A 142 -3.26 7.58 7.34
C LEU A 142 -4.72 7.18 7.45
N ILE A 143 -5.63 8.15 7.52
CA ILE A 143 -7.08 7.91 7.52
C ILE A 143 -7.50 7.21 6.23
N ASP A 144 -7.09 7.76 5.09
CA ASP A 144 -7.40 7.20 3.78
C ASP A 144 -6.78 5.81 3.58
N TYR A 145 -5.56 5.59 4.06
CA TYR A 145 -4.87 4.31 4.01
C TYR A 145 -5.57 3.24 4.85
N VAL A 146 -5.95 3.55 6.08
CA VAL A 146 -6.69 2.64 6.96
C VAL A 146 -8.04 2.27 6.35
N SER A 147 -8.77 3.26 5.84
CA SER A 147 -10.06 3.06 5.18
C SER A 147 -9.91 2.13 3.97
N TYR A 148 -8.91 2.39 3.12
CA TYR A 148 -8.57 1.55 1.99
C TYR A 148 -8.22 0.12 2.41
N HIS A 149 -7.27 -0.05 3.35
CA HIS A 149 -6.82 -1.35 3.82
C HIS A 149 -7.98 -2.19 4.36
N ASN A 150 -8.80 -1.60 5.24
CA ASN A 150 -9.91 -2.30 5.87
C ASN A 150 -10.99 -2.67 4.85
N SER A 151 -11.27 -1.80 3.88
CA SER A 151 -12.19 -2.08 2.77
C SER A 151 -11.66 -3.18 1.85
N TRP A 152 -10.38 -3.14 1.49
CA TRP A 152 -9.71 -4.14 0.65
C TRP A 152 -9.78 -5.54 1.26
N HIS A 153 -9.54 -5.65 2.57
CA HIS A 153 -9.67 -6.92 3.28
C HIS A 153 -11.11 -7.33 3.54
N ALA A 154 -12.04 -6.38 3.75
CA ALA A 154 -13.47 -6.69 3.87
C ALA A 154 -14.04 -7.26 2.57
N GLU A 155 -13.65 -6.69 1.42
CA GLU A 155 -14.03 -7.20 0.11
C GLU A 155 -13.47 -8.61 -0.15
N ARG A 156 -12.20 -8.86 0.23
CA ARG A 156 -11.64 -10.22 0.18
C ARG A 156 -12.40 -11.22 1.03
N ARG A 157 -12.77 -10.84 2.26
CA ARG A 157 -13.57 -11.70 3.15
C ARG A 157 -14.96 -11.98 2.55
N SER A 158 -15.58 -11.00 1.90
CA SER A 158 -16.90 -11.17 1.30
C SER A 158 -16.90 -12.12 0.10
N VAL A 159 -15.80 -12.17 -0.67
CA VAL A 159 -15.64 -13.14 -1.78
C VAL A 159 -14.98 -14.45 -1.37
N GLY A 160 -14.42 -14.56 -0.16
CA GLY A 160 -13.63 -15.71 0.28
C GLY A 160 -14.36 -17.05 0.14
N LYS A 161 -15.64 -17.11 0.53
CA LYS A 161 -16.45 -18.32 0.35
C LYS A 161 -16.55 -18.72 -1.13
N ARG A 162 -16.89 -17.76 -2.00
CA ARG A 162 -17.01 -17.97 -3.45
C ARG A 162 -15.67 -18.41 -4.07
N TYR A 163 -14.57 -17.87 -3.56
CA TYR A 163 -13.22 -18.24 -3.98
C TYR A 163 -12.91 -19.72 -3.69
N PHE A 164 -13.20 -20.18 -2.47
CA PHE A 164 -13.03 -21.59 -2.12
C PHE A 164 -14.00 -22.50 -2.88
N ASP A 165 -15.23 -22.05 -3.12
CA ASP A 165 -16.23 -22.77 -3.93
C ASP A 165 -15.75 -22.95 -5.38
N LEU A 166 -15.19 -21.91 -5.99
CA LEU A 166 -14.60 -21.97 -7.32
C LEU A 166 -13.45 -23.00 -7.39
N ARG A 167 -12.52 -22.99 -6.42
CA ARG A 167 -11.45 -24.01 -6.35
C ARG A 167 -12.00 -25.42 -6.24
N ARG A 168 -13.05 -25.63 -5.43
CA ARG A 168 -13.68 -26.96 -5.30
C ARG A 168 -14.31 -27.42 -6.61
N ARG A 169 -15.02 -26.53 -7.32
CA ARG A 169 -15.61 -26.82 -8.63
C ARG A 169 -14.53 -27.13 -9.68
N ALA A 170 -13.42 -26.39 -9.68
CA ALA A 170 -12.28 -26.67 -10.57
C ALA A 170 -11.63 -28.01 -10.29
N LYS A 171 -11.47 -28.39 -9.02
CA LYS A 171 -10.97 -29.71 -8.66
C LYS A 171 -11.93 -30.82 -9.09
N ALA A 172 -13.23 -30.65 -8.87
CA ALA A 172 -14.23 -31.63 -9.31
C ALA A 172 -14.24 -31.80 -10.84
N LEU A 173 -14.18 -30.70 -11.59
CA LEU A 173 -14.09 -30.73 -13.06
C LEU A 173 -12.81 -31.41 -13.53
N PHE A 174 -11.67 -31.09 -12.91
CA PHE A 174 -10.40 -31.77 -13.17
C PHE A 174 -10.52 -33.29 -13.00
N ASP A 175 -11.09 -33.73 -11.88
CA ASP A 175 -11.22 -35.14 -11.56
C ASP A 175 -12.16 -35.87 -12.53
N LEU A 176 -13.29 -35.25 -12.89
CA LEU A 176 -14.23 -35.78 -13.88
C LEU A 176 -13.61 -35.87 -15.28
N ASN A 177 -12.75 -34.93 -15.66
CA ASN A 177 -12.00 -34.98 -16.92
C ASN A 177 -11.05 -36.16 -17.00
N THR A 178 -10.65 -36.77 -15.87
CA THR A 178 -9.79 -37.97 -15.85
C THR A 178 -10.53 -39.27 -16.15
N ILE A 179 -11.85 -39.23 -16.41
CA ILE A 179 -12.68 -40.40 -16.72
C ILE A 179 -13.00 -40.41 -18.22
N PRO A 180 -12.32 -41.24 -19.03
CA PRO A 180 -12.52 -41.25 -20.48
C PRO A 180 -13.96 -41.57 -20.91
N GLN A 181 -14.68 -42.35 -20.11
CA GLN A 181 -16.08 -42.73 -20.36
C GLN A 181 -17.06 -41.54 -20.25
N LEU A 182 -16.61 -40.38 -19.77
CA LEU A 182 -17.41 -39.15 -19.71
C LEU A 182 -17.16 -38.23 -20.91
N GLY A 183 -16.51 -38.73 -21.96
CA GLY A 183 -16.15 -37.97 -23.17
C GLY A 183 -14.93 -37.07 -22.97
N GLU A 184 -14.64 -36.26 -23.99
CA GLU A 184 -13.48 -35.37 -24.03
C GLU A 184 -13.39 -34.42 -22.82
N PRO A 185 -12.18 -34.05 -22.36
CA PRO A 185 -11.99 -33.07 -21.30
C PRO A 185 -12.68 -31.73 -21.60
N LEU A 186 -13.29 -31.13 -20.58
CA LEU A 186 -13.99 -29.85 -20.67
C LEU A 186 -13.35 -28.80 -19.74
N GLY A 187 -13.30 -27.55 -20.18
CA GLY A 187 -12.84 -26.43 -19.35
C GLY A 187 -11.39 -26.50 -18.85
N GLU A 188 -10.47 -27.22 -19.51
CA GLU A 188 -9.09 -27.44 -19.03
C GLU A 188 -8.34 -26.14 -18.70
N LYS A 189 -8.50 -25.11 -19.55
CA LYS A 189 -7.91 -23.77 -19.31
C LYS A 189 -8.46 -23.09 -18.05
N ILE A 190 -9.75 -23.25 -17.76
CA ILE A 190 -10.41 -22.68 -16.58
C ILE A 190 -9.85 -23.37 -15.33
N VAL A 191 -9.75 -24.70 -15.38
CA VAL A 191 -9.18 -25.51 -14.29
C VAL A 191 -7.73 -25.11 -14.01
N GLU A 192 -6.89 -25.06 -15.05
CA GLU A 192 -5.49 -24.67 -14.92
C GLU A 192 -5.35 -23.29 -14.26
N GLU A 193 -6.11 -22.31 -14.75
CA GLU A 193 -6.04 -20.94 -14.23
C GLU A 193 -6.50 -20.86 -12.77
N VAL A 194 -7.62 -21.50 -12.41
CA VAL A 194 -8.11 -21.53 -11.03
C VAL A 194 -7.12 -22.24 -10.10
N MET A 195 -6.50 -23.33 -10.54
CA MET A 195 -5.56 -24.10 -9.73
C MET A 195 -4.23 -23.36 -9.51
N ASN A 196 -3.82 -22.53 -10.48
CA ASN A 196 -2.66 -21.62 -10.39
C ASN A 196 -2.92 -20.40 -9.49
N MET A 197 -4.18 -20.09 -9.16
CA MET A 197 -4.45 -19.06 -8.16
C MET A 197 -3.97 -19.49 -6.76
N PRO A 198 -3.63 -18.55 -5.87
CA PRO A 198 -3.24 -18.86 -4.49
C PRO A 198 -4.24 -19.80 -3.80
N SER A 199 -3.76 -20.74 -2.99
CA SER A 199 -4.66 -21.66 -2.28
C SER A 199 -5.54 -20.94 -1.25
N ASN A 200 -5.07 -19.81 -0.72
CA ASN A 200 -5.75 -18.98 0.26
C ASN A 200 -5.69 -17.51 -0.16
N LEU A 201 -6.72 -16.76 0.19
CA LEU A 201 -6.67 -15.30 0.15
C LEU A 201 -5.96 -14.80 1.41
N PRO A 202 -4.86 -14.03 1.31
CA PRO A 202 -4.20 -13.48 2.49
C PRO A 202 -5.14 -12.50 3.20
N GLU A 203 -5.33 -12.73 4.49
CA GLU A 203 -6.17 -11.90 5.35
C GLU A 203 -5.31 -11.08 6.31
N CYS A 204 -5.76 -9.86 6.60
CA CYS A 204 -5.25 -9.05 7.68
C CYS A 204 -6.43 -8.60 8.55
N GLY A 205 -6.17 -8.50 9.85
CA GLY A 205 -7.10 -7.92 10.81
C GLY A 205 -7.36 -6.44 10.54
N ILE A 206 -8.33 -5.87 11.25
CA ILE A 206 -8.60 -4.43 11.23
C ILE A 206 -7.33 -3.69 11.64
N LEU A 207 -6.99 -2.67 10.86
CA LEU A 207 -5.85 -1.79 11.10
C LEU A 207 -6.36 -0.47 11.65
N GLU A 208 -5.67 0.06 12.67
CA GLU A 208 -5.93 1.39 13.23
C GLU A 208 -4.82 2.39 12.84
N VAL A 209 -5.14 3.68 12.86
CA VAL A 209 -4.20 4.77 12.49
C VAL A 209 -2.94 4.76 13.35
N SER A 210 -3.08 4.44 14.64
CA SER A 210 -1.99 4.37 15.63
C SER A 210 -0.93 3.32 15.30
N GLU A 211 -1.25 2.35 14.44
CA GLU A 211 -0.39 1.18 14.19
C GLU A 211 0.56 1.36 12.99
N ILE A 212 0.32 2.33 12.12
CA ILE A 212 1.03 2.48 10.84
C ILE A 212 2.32 3.30 10.98
N GLY A 213 2.35 4.25 11.93
CA GLY A 213 3.45 5.19 12.07
C GLY A 213 3.66 6.01 10.79
N TYR A 214 4.91 6.05 10.29
CA TYR A 214 5.29 6.77 9.06
C TYR A 214 5.52 5.83 7.86
N ALA A 215 4.87 4.67 7.83
CA ALA A 215 5.04 3.70 6.74
C ALA A 215 3.90 3.77 5.70
N PRO A 216 4.20 3.71 4.39
CA PRO A 216 3.19 3.66 3.32
C PRO A 216 2.60 2.26 3.10
N VAL A 217 2.85 1.32 4.02
CA VAL A 217 2.46 -0.09 3.92
C VAL A 217 1.99 -0.61 5.27
N CYS A 218 1.14 -1.64 5.25
CA CYS A 218 0.65 -2.26 6.47
C CYS A 218 1.79 -3.02 7.14
N PRO A 219 2.07 -2.81 8.43
CA PRO A 219 3.16 -3.49 9.12
C PRO A 219 2.92 -5.00 9.30
N ARG A 220 1.66 -5.45 9.15
CA ARG A 220 1.25 -6.84 9.33
C ARG A 220 1.26 -7.62 8.01
N CYS A 221 0.62 -7.09 6.97
CA CYS A 221 0.42 -7.79 5.69
C CYS A 221 1.23 -7.21 4.53
N GLY A 222 1.91 -6.08 4.72
CA GLY A 222 2.72 -5.43 3.69
C GLY A 222 1.93 -4.82 2.53
N LEU A 223 0.59 -4.75 2.61
CA LEU A 223 -0.27 -4.22 1.54
C LEU A 223 0.09 -2.74 1.26
N PRO A 224 0.55 -2.38 0.05
CA PRO A 224 0.76 -0.98 -0.30
C PRO A 224 -0.57 -0.25 -0.55
N TYR A 225 -0.55 1.07 -0.38
CA TYR A 225 -1.73 1.90 -0.61
C TYR A 225 -2.18 1.80 -2.07
N ARG A 226 -3.49 1.65 -2.29
CA ARG A 226 -4.10 1.56 -3.64
C ARG A 226 -3.53 0.44 -4.52
N ALA A 227 -3.01 -0.63 -3.93
CA ALA A 227 -2.79 -1.88 -4.67
C ALA A 227 -4.06 -2.29 -5.42
N ALA A 228 -3.92 -2.60 -6.71
CA ALA A 228 -5.05 -2.97 -7.55
C ALA A 228 -5.69 -4.26 -7.03
N LEU A 229 -7.01 -4.23 -6.90
CA LEU A 229 -7.82 -5.37 -6.55
C LEU A 229 -8.78 -5.59 -7.72
N SER A 230 -8.48 -6.59 -8.55
CA SER A 230 -9.27 -6.92 -9.74
C SER A 230 -9.92 -8.28 -9.57
N TRP A 231 -11.23 -8.27 -9.30
CA TRP A 231 -12.05 -9.48 -9.29
C TRP A 231 -12.63 -9.84 -10.65
N LYS A 232 -12.40 -9.02 -11.68
CA LYS A 232 -13.00 -9.22 -13.00
C LYS A 232 -12.72 -10.63 -13.52
N ARG A 233 -11.45 -11.04 -13.49
CA ARG A 233 -11.06 -12.38 -13.97
C ARG A 233 -11.64 -13.50 -13.10
N PHE A 234 -11.67 -13.30 -11.78
CA PHE A 234 -12.31 -14.23 -10.86
C PHE A 234 -13.79 -14.45 -11.19
N PHE A 235 -14.56 -13.38 -11.41
CA PHE A 235 -15.99 -13.49 -11.77
C PHE A 235 -16.21 -14.12 -13.15
N GLU A 236 -15.32 -13.85 -14.10
CA GLU A 236 -15.35 -14.52 -15.42
C GLU A 236 -15.18 -16.04 -15.29
N LEU A 237 -14.20 -16.49 -14.49
CA LEU A 237 -13.94 -17.91 -14.25
C LEU A 237 -15.08 -18.57 -13.47
N GLU A 238 -15.61 -17.89 -12.46
CA GLU A 238 -16.75 -18.39 -11.67
C GLU A 238 -18.00 -18.61 -12.54
N LYS A 239 -18.25 -17.70 -13.50
CA LYS A 239 -19.35 -17.87 -14.46
C LYS A 239 -19.07 -18.98 -15.47
N ALA A 240 -17.82 -19.10 -15.92
CA ALA A 240 -17.45 -20.05 -16.98
C ALA A 240 -17.40 -21.51 -16.49
N ILE A 241 -17.12 -21.75 -15.20
CA ILE A 241 -16.95 -23.12 -14.71
C ILE A 241 -18.25 -23.91 -14.56
N ALA A 242 -19.35 -23.22 -14.26
CA ALA A 242 -20.64 -23.86 -14.01
C ALA A 242 -21.15 -24.70 -15.20
N PRO A 243 -21.23 -24.18 -16.45
CA PRO A 243 -21.72 -24.96 -17.58
C PRO A 243 -20.83 -26.17 -17.90
N GLU A 244 -19.51 -26.04 -17.77
CA GLU A 244 -18.57 -27.15 -18.03
C GLU A 244 -18.73 -28.28 -17.01
N LEU A 245 -18.92 -27.93 -15.74
CA LEU A 245 -19.16 -28.89 -14.67
C LEU A 245 -20.54 -29.56 -14.82
N GLU A 246 -21.58 -28.81 -15.15
CA GLU A 246 -22.92 -29.34 -15.44
C GLU A 246 -22.89 -30.39 -16.56
N MET A 247 -22.20 -30.09 -17.67
CA MET A 247 -22.06 -31.03 -18.78
C MET A 247 -21.37 -32.33 -18.37
N LYS A 248 -20.32 -32.27 -17.52
CA LYS A 248 -19.63 -33.47 -17.02
C LYS A 248 -20.47 -34.25 -16.03
N VAL A 249 -21.20 -33.59 -15.15
CA VAL A 249 -22.11 -34.24 -14.20
C VAL A 249 -23.26 -34.92 -14.93
N ASP A 250 -23.81 -34.31 -15.97
CA ASP A 250 -24.84 -34.90 -16.82
C ASP A 250 -24.35 -36.11 -17.60
N ALA A 251 -23.14 -36.02 -18.17
CA ALA A 251 -22.51 -37.17 -18.85
C ALA A 251 -22.35 -38.34 -17.87
N LEU A 252 -21.94 -38.04 -16.65
CA LEU A 252 -21.80 -39.04 -15.61
C LEU A 252 -23.14 -39.64 -15.17
N ALA A 253 -24.16 -38.81 -14.99
CA ALA A 253 -25.51 -39.25 -14.64
C ALA A 253 -26.03 -40.28 -15.66
N ARG A 254 -25.90 -39.98 -16.96
CA ARG A 254 -26.28 -40.88 -18.04
C ARG A 254 -25.47 -42.17 -18.03
N SER A 255 -24.15 -42.08 -17.86
CA SER A 255 -23.26 -43.24 -17.83
C SER A 255 -23.53 -44.17 -16.64
N VAL A 256 -23.85 -43.62 -15.47
CA VAL A 256 -24.19 -44.40 -14.27
C VAL A 256 -25.59 -45.00 -14.37
N ALA A 257 -26.59 -44.26 -14.85
CA ALA A 257 -27.96 -44.76 -15.04
C ALA A 257 -28.03 -45.95 -16.03
N GLY A 258 -27.13 -45.97 -17.02
CA GLY A 258 -26.98 -47.09 -17.95
C GLY A 258 -26.39 -48.36 -17.33
N LYS A 259 -25.80 -48.30 -16.14
CA LYS A 259 -25.16 -49.45 -15.47
C LYS A 259 -25.99 -49.92 -14.27
N LYS A 260 -26.18 -51.24 -14.14
CA LYS A 260 -26.85 -51.86 -12.98
C LYS A 260 -25.96 -51.74 -11.74
N VAL A 261 -26.01 -50.61 -11.04
CA VAL A 261 -25.36 -50.44 -9.73
C VAL A 261 -26.10 -51.32 -8.72
N LYS A 262 -25.45 -52.39 -8.24
CA LYS A 262 -25.99 -53.20 -7.13
C LYS A 262 -26.01 -52.33 -5.89
N ARG A 263 -27.21 -52.01 -5.37
CA ARG A 263 -27.40 -51.22 -4.15
C ARG A 263 -26.92 -52.04 -2.95
N ILE A 264 -25.71 -51.78 -2.48
CA ILE A 264 -25.22 -52.23 -1.17
C ILE A 264 -25.47 -51.08 -0.18
N GLU A 265 -26.02 -51.35 1.00
CA GLU A 265 -26.47 -50.31 1.94
C GLU A 265 -25.34 -49.41 2.47
N SER A 266 -24.10 -49.90 2.46
CA SER A 266 -22.89 -49.20 2.92
C SER A 266 -22.05 -48.59 1.79
N ASP A 267 -22.59 -48.48 0.57
CA ASP A 267 -21.83 -48.08 -0.61
C ASP A 267 -21.60 -46.56 -0.69
N PRO A 268 -20.34 -46.08 -0.75
CA PRO A 268 -20.02 -44.67 -1.03
C PRO A 268 -20.70 -44.13 -2.29
N LEU A 269 -20.99 -44.99 -3.27
CA LEU A 269 -21.73 -44.63 -4.48
C LEU A 269 -23.18 -44.23 -4.21
N ARG A 270 -23.79 -44.59 -3.07
CA ARG A 270 -25.19 -44.25 -2.80
C ARG A 270 -25.40 -42.75 -2.58
N ALA A 271 -24.53 -42.12 -1.77
CA ALA A 271 -24.55 -40.67 -1.58
C ALA A 271 -24.26 -39.94 -2.89
N TYR A 272 -23.38 -40.52 -3.71
CA TYR A 272 -23.01 -40.01 -5.02
C TYR A 272 -24.15 -40.09 -6.06
N VAL A 273 -24.76 -41.26 -6.24
CA VAL A 273 -25.93 -41.49 -7.11
C VAL A 273 -27.10 -40.62 -6.66
N GLY A 274 -27.26 -40.41 -5.35
CA GLY A 274 -28.18 -39.43 -4.79
C GLY A 274 -27.89 -38.02 -5.30
N ALA A 275 -26.67 -37.51 -5.09
CA ALA A 275 -26.29 -36.15 -5.50
C ALA A 275 -26.38 -35.92 -7.02
N VAL A 276 -25.90 -36.87 -7.82
CA VAL A 276 -25.99 -36.85 -9.29
C VAL A 276 -27.45 -36.91 -9.76
N GLY A 277 -28.29 -37.73 -9.11
CA GLY A 277 -29.70 -37.88 -9.47
C GLY A 277 -30.57 -36.65 -9.17
N VAL A 278 -30.12 -35.75 -8.29
CA VAL A 278 -30.76 -34.44 -8.04
C VAL A 278 -30.00 -33.27 -8.68
N SER A 279 -28.96 -33.53 -9.48
CA SER A 279 -28.07 -32.52 -10.07
C SER A 279 -27.51 -31.52 -9.05
N ASP A 280 -27.24 -31.97 -7.83
CA ASP A 280 -26.71 -31.14 -6.74
C ASP A 280 -25.20 -30.99 -6.87
N LEU A 281 -24.76 -30.05 -7.72
CA LEU A 281 -23.36 -29.79 -8.05
C LEU A 281 -22.50 -29.49 -6.82
N ASP A 282 -23.06 -28.77 -5.85
CA ASP A 282 -22.33 -28.38 -4.64
C ASP A 282 -22.09 -29.57 -3.73
N LYS A 283 -23.06 -30.48 -3.57
CA LYS A 283 -22.84 -31.76 -2.88
C LYS A 283 -21.85 -32.65 -3.61
N LEU A 284 -21.90 -32.67 -4.94
CA LEU A 284 -21.01 -33.50 -5.76
C LEU A 284 -19.55 -33.10 -5.58
N CYS A 285 -19.25 -31.79 -5.56
CA CYS A 285 -17.89 -31.27 -5.32
C CYS A 285 -17.32 -31.63 -3.94
N VAL A 286 -18.18 -31.93 -2.96
CA VAL A 286 -17.76 -32.32 -1.60
C VAL A 286 -17.53 -33.82 -1.48
N ILE A 287 -18.27 -34.64 -2.24
CA ILE A 287 -18.27 -36.11 -2.13
C ILE A 287 -17.23 -36.76 -3.06
N LEU A 288 -16.70 -36.03 -4.04
CA LEU A 288 -15.78 -36.54 -5.06
C LEU A 288 -14.35 -36.72 -4.52
N THR A 289 -14.17 -37.67 -3.60
CA THR A 289 -12.87 -38.09 -3.07
C THR A 289 -12.18 -39.08 -4.01
N ASP A 290 -10.88 -39.34 -3.81
CA ASP A 290 -10.12 -40.29 -4.63
C ASP A 290 -10.72 -41.72 -4.60
N ASP A 291 -11.26 -42.15 -3.45
CA ASP A 291 -11.94 -43.44 -3.30
C ASP A 291 -13.24 -43.49 -4.11
N VAL A 292 -14.03 -42.41 -4.08
CA VAL A 292 -15.25 -42.27 -4.87
C VAL A 292 -14.92 -42.23 -6.36
N LEU A 293 -13.89 -41.48 -6.75
CA LEU A 293 -13.42 -41.39 -8.13
C LEU A 293 -12.94 -42.75 -8.66
N SER A 294 -12.15 -43.48 -7.86
CA SER A 294 -11.69 -44.84 -8.15
C SER A 294 -12.87 -45.80 -8.34
N THR A 295 -13.87 -45.69 -7.47
CA THR A 295 -15.09 -46.50 -7.55
C THR A 295 -15.90 -46.18 -8.79
N ILE A 296 -16.08 -44.90 -9.13
CA ILE A 296 -16.75 -44.46 -10.36
C ILE A 296 -16.03 -45.01 -11.59
N LYS A 297 -14.69 -44.89 -11.65
CA LYS A 297 -13.89 -45.44 -12.74
C LYS A 297 -14.09 -46.94 -12.89
N LYS A 298 -14.10 -47.69 -11.79
CA LYS A 298 -14.38 -49.15 -11.80
C LYS A 298 -15.78 -49.49 -12.29
N VAL A 299 -16.79 -48.71 -11.88
CA VAL A 299 -18.17 -48.92 -12.34
C VAL A 299 -18.30 -48.63 -13.83
N LEU A 300 -17.66 -47.58 -14.32
CA LEU A 300 -17.77 -47.12 -15.72
C LEU A 300 -16.86 -47.88 -16.70
N SER A 301 -15.79 -48.51 -16.21
CA SER A 301 -14.99 -49.49 -16.97
C SER A 301 -15.84 -50.67 -17.44
#